data_AF-A0A3A5PCZ6-F1
#
_entry.id   AF-A0A3A5PCZ6-F1
#
_cell.length_a   1.000
_cell.length_b   1.000
_cell.length_c   1.000
_cell.angle_alpha   90.00
_cell.angle_beta   90.00
_cell.angle_gamma   90.00
#
_symmetry.space_group_name_H-M   'P 1'
#
loop_
_entity.id
_entity.type
_entity.pdbx_description
1 polymer ?
#
loop_
_entity_poly.entity_id
_entity_poly.type
_entity_poly.pdbx_seq_one_letter_code
_entity_poly.pdbx_strand_id
1 'polypeptide(L)'
;MLVLEMVDKLKRLGDKVSLSSSDKSDIELMFHEVLGRTFTKTSCGDCYRDAVIEMYSYLKRYGKMKEKSSYALKNGVLLQVGFGSSEMYTNNNLTDEAAERYLAENPKGIVFFASTPSDWEKRVERRMSPALPLDETLVSELVKAFEVEGATSEFVRDAFKTYKLNGKKVTAKVLDAHIKEAQSVVDSKQTIEAVETVK
;
A
#
# COMPACT_ATOMS: atom_id res chain seq x y z
N MET A 1 5.03 -14.51 -13.91
CA MET A 1 4.16 -15.31 -14.79
C MET A 1 2.92 -14.51 -15.09
N LEU A 2 2.53 -14.37 -16.35
CA LEU A 2 1.30 -13.65 -16.72
C LEU A 2 0.07 -14.49 -16.34
N VAL A 3 -1.06 -13.83 -16.07
CA VAL A 3 -2.32 -14.53 -15.69
C VAL A 3 -2.73 -15.56 -16.74
N LEU A 4 -2.55 -15.24 -18.04
CA LEU A 4 -2.86 -16.15 -19.14
C LEU A 4 -2.02 -17.42 -19.11
N GLU A 5 -0.70 -17.28 -18.91
CA GLU A 5 0.22 -18.43 -18.81
C GLU A 5 -0.16 -19.33 -17.63
N MET A 6 -0.54 -18.73 -16.50
CA MET A 6 -0.98 -19.44 -15.31
C MET A 6 -2.25 -20.25 -15.58
N VAL A 7 -3.24 -19.62 -16.22
CA VAL A 7 -4.52 -20.27 -16.57
C VAL A 7 -4.29 -21.44 -17.52
N ASP A 8 -3.44 -21.29 -18.54
CA ASP A 8 -3.15 -22.37 -19.48
C ASP A 8 -2.39 -23.52 -18.82
N LYS A 9 -1.46 -23.23 -17.90
CA LYS A 9 -0.78 -24.25 -17.11
C LYS A 9 -1.75 -25.00 -16.20
N LEU A 10 -2.68 -24.30 -15.54
CA LEU A 10 -3.72 -24.92 -14.71
C LEU A 10 -4.65 -25.82 -15.50
N LYS A 11 -5.05 -25.43 -16.73
CA LYS A 11 -5.85 -26.31 -17.61
C LYS A 11 -5.11 -27.61 -17.91
N ARG A 12 -3.85 -27.52 -18.33
CA ARG A 12 -3.01 -28.70 -18.61
C ARG A 12 -2.86 -29.61 -17.39
N LEU A 13 -2.73 -29.04 -16.19
CA LEU A 13 -2.67 -29.80 -14.94
C LEU A 13 -4.01 -30.44 -14.59
N GLY A 14 -5.12 -29.76 -14.85
CA GLY A 14 -6.48 -30.28 -14.64
C GLY A 14 -6.81 -31.47 -15.53
N ASP A 15 -6.33 -31.47 -16.78
CA ASP A 15 -6.57 -32.54 -17.76
C ASP A 15 -5.73 -33.81 -17.51
N LYS A 16 -4.75 -33.77 -16.59
CA LYS A 16 -3.89 -34.92 -16.30
C LYS A 16 -4.61 -36.00 -15.48
N VAL A 17 -4.51 -37.23 -15.96
CA VAL A 17 -4.98 -38.43 -15.26
C VAL A 17 -4.20 -38.71 -13.97
N SER A 18 -2.90 -38.38 -13.92
CA SER A 18 -2.09 -38.46 -12.70
C SER A 18 -1.09 -37.31 -12.62
N LEU A 19 -0.81 -36.85 -11.40
CA LEU A 19 0.13 -35.76 -11.12
C LEU A 19 1.48 -36.32 -10.70
N SER A 20 2.53 -35.97 -11.43
CA SER A 20 3.91 -36.30 -11.09
C SER A 20 4.42 -35.49 -9.88
N SER A 21 5.59 -35.84 -9.36
CA SER A 21 6.25 -35.03 -8.32
C SER A 21 6.55 -33.60 -8.79
N SER A 22 6.96 -33.44 -10.05
CA SER A 22 7.17 -32.11 -10.65
C SER A 22 5.87 -31.31 -10.73
N ASP A 23 4.76 -31.96 -11.11
CA ASP A 23 3.44 -31.31 -11.16
C ASP A 23 3.00 -30.81 -9.78
N LYS A 24 3.24 -31.62 -8.73
CA LYS A 24 2.92 -31.24 -7.35
C LYS A 24 3.74 -30.02 -6.89
N SER A 25 5.03 -29.99 -7.19
CA SER A 25 5.89 -28.83 -6.90
C SER A 25 5.42 -27.57 -7.64
N ASP A 26 5.01 -27.71 -8.90
CA ASP A 26 4.44 -26.62 -9.68
C ASP A 26 3.15 -26.08 -9.05
N ILE A 27 2.24 -26.98 -8.63
CA ILE A 27 1.00 -26.60 -7.96
C ILE A 27 1.28 -25.84 -6.66
N GLU A 28 2.24 -26.29 -5.85
CA GLU A 28 2.63 -25.63 -4.60
C GLU A 28 3.11 -24.18 -4.83
N LEU A 29 3.95 -23.97 -5.84
CA LEU A 29 4.44 -22.64 -6.20
C LEU A 29 3.31 -21.75 -6.74
N MET A 30 2.53 -22.29 -7.67
CA MET A 30 1.41 -21.57 -8.29
C MET A 30 0.35 -21.20 -7.25
N PHE A 31 0.08 -22.05 -6.26
CA PHE A 31 -0.90 -21.79 -5.21
C PHE A 31 -0.54 -20.53 -4.41
N HIS A 32 0.73 -20.38 -4.07
CA HIS A 32 1.23 -19.17 -3.43
C HIS A 32 1.18 -17.94 -4.35
N GLU A 33 1.46 -18.09 -5.65
CA GLU A 33 1.37 -16.98 -6.60
C GLU A 33 -0.06 -16.51 -6.85
N VAL A 34 -1.01 -17.44 -7.02
CA VAL A 34 -2.40 -17.16 -7.36
C VAL A 34 -3.19 -16.69 -6.16
N LEU A 35 -3.04 -17.36 -5.01
CA LEU A 35 -3.89 -17.17 -3.84
C LEU A 35 -3.19 -16.46 -2.67
N GLY A 36 -1.90 -16.16 -2.79
CA GLY A 36 -1.13 -15.43 -1.78
C GLY A 36 -0.92 -16.17 -0.46
N ARG A 37 -1.17 -17.48 -0.41
CA ARG A 37 -0.99 -18.32 0.78
C ARG A 37 -0.24 -19.61 0.44
N THR A 38 0.47 -20.18 1.41
CA THR A 38 1.24 -21.40 1.21
C THR A 38 0.35 -22.63 1.13
N PHE A 39 0.60 -23.51 0.16
CA PHE A 39 -0.06 -24.81 0.10
C PHE A 39 0.46 -25.73 1.21
N THR A 40 -0.44 -26.43 1.91
CA THR A 40 -0.05 -27.42 2.92
C THR A 40 0.33 -28.73 2.23
N LYS A 41 1.62 -29.04 2.17
CA LYS A 41 2.13 -30.25 1.51
C LYS A 41 1.49 -31.51 2.09
N THR A 42 1.10 -32.44 1.22
CA THR A 42 0.39 -33.66 1.61
C THR A 42 0.68 -34.80 0.62
N SER A 43 0.42 -36.05 1.01
CA SER A 43 0.47 -37.20 0.10
C SER A 43 -0.83 -37.38 -0.71
N CYS A 44 -1.91 -36.73 -0.29
CA CYS A 44 -3.25 -36.78 -0.88
C CYS A 44 -3.27 -36.24 -2.33
N GLY A 45 -3.54 -37.11 -3.31
CA GLY A 45 -3.62 -36.71 -4.72
C GLY A 45 -4.76 -35.74 -5.02
N ASP A 46 -5.94 -35.98 -4.43
CA ASP A 46 -7.13 -35.16 -4.64
C ASP A 46 -6.96 -33.74 -4.09
N CYS A 47 -6.20 -33.58 -3.00
CA CYS A 47 -5.90 -32.28 -2.42
C CYS A 47 -5.12 -31.37 -3.39
N TYR A 48 -4.27 -31.95 -4.25
CA TYR A 48 -3.63 -31.20 -5.33
C TYR A 48 -4.59 -30.88 -6.49
N ARG A 49 -5.55 -31.76 -6.78
CA ARG A 49 -6.60 -31.49 -7.79
C ARG A 49 -7.51 -30.36 -7.33
N ASP A 50 -7.92 -30.39 -6.07
CA ASP A 50 -8.72 -29.33 -5.45
C ASP A 50 -7.99 -27.99 -5.49
N ALA A 51 -6.68 -27.98 -5.23
CA ALA A 51 -5.86 -26.77 -5.36
C ALA A 51 -5.85 -26.21 -6.80
N VAL A 52 -5.76 -27.08 -7.82
CA VAL A 52 -5.86 -26.67 -9.23
C VAL A 52 -7.22 -26.06 -9.53
N ILE A 53 -8.31 -26.68 -9.05
CA ILE A 53 -9.69 -26.19 -9.24
C ILE A 53 -9.89 -24.84 -8.53
N GLU A 54 -9.36 -24.69 -7.31
CA GLU A 54 -9.44 -23.45 -6.53
C GLU A 54 -8.74 -22.30 -7.25
N MET A 55 -7.48 -22.51 -7.66
CA MET A 55 -6.71 -21.52 -8.41
C MET A 55 -7.39 -21.15 -9.73
N TYR A 56 -7.85 -22.13 -10.50
CA TYR A 56 -8.48 -21.90 -11.78
C TYR A 56 -9.79 -21.13 -11.63
N SER A 57 -10.63 -21.52 -10.67
CA SER A 57 -11.91 -20.86 -10.37
C SER A 57 -11.70 -19.42 -9.90
N TYR A 58 -10.68 -19.18 -9.08
CA TYR A 58 -10.31 -17.84 -8.65
C TYR A 58 -9.91 -16.96 -9.85
N LEU A 59 -8.97 -17.42 -10.67
CA LEU A 59 -8.50 -16.66 -11.84
C LEU A 59 -9.61 -16.42 -12.86
N LYS A 60 -10.48 -17.40 -13.09
CA LYS A 60 -11.64 -17.26 -13.98
C LYS A 60 -12.62 -16.20 -13.47
N ARG A 61 -12.82 -16.12 -12.15
CA ARG A 61 -13.75 -15.17 -11.54
C ARG A 61 -13.19 -13.74 -11.48
N TYR A 62 -11.92 -13.58 -11.11
CA TYR A 62 -11.34 -12.27 -10.80
C TYR A 62 -10.42 -11.72 -11.90
N GLY A 63 -9.90 -12.56 -12.79
CA GLY A 63 -9.01 -12.14 -13.88
C GLY A 63 -7.64 -11.62 -13.45
N LYS A 64 -7.30 -11.72 -12.16
CA LYS A 64 -6.02 -11.26 -11.58
C LYS A 64 -5.57 -12.19 -10.46
N MET A 65 -4.27 -12.14 -10.14
CA MET A 65 -3.73 -12.79 -8.96
C MET A 65 -4.28 -12.13 -7.70
N LYS A 66 -4.36 -12.90 -6.61
CA LYS A 66 -4.72 -12.36 -5.32
C LYS A 66 -3.64 -11.43 -4.81
N GLU A 67 -4.06 -10.29 -4.29
CA GLU A 67 -3.15 -9.36 -3.64
C GLU A 67 -2.51 -10.03 -2.43
N LYS A 68 -1.18 -9.99 -2.39
CA LYS A 68 -0.40 -10.49 -1.25
C LYS A 68 -0.29 -9.36 -0.25
N SER A 69 -0.67 -9.63 1.00
CA SER A 69 -0.39 -8.69 2.07
C SER A 69 0.98 -8.95 2.67
N SER A 70 1.73 -7.87 2.87
CA SER A 70 2.95 -7.80 3.69
C SER A 70 2.64 -7.92 5.20
N TYR A 71 1.36 -7.87 5.57
CA TYR A 71 0.87 -8.03 6.93
C TYR A 71 0.23 -9.42 7.08
N ALA A 72 0.40 -10.03 8.24
CA ALA A 72 -0.28 -11.27 8.59
C ALA A 72 -0.88 -11.16 9.99
N LEU A 73 -2.11 -11.65 10.14
CA LEU A 73 -2.80 -11.78 11.42
C LEU A 73 -2.38 -13.04 12.14
N LYS A 74 -2.43 -13.01 13.47
CA LYS A 74 -2.35 -14.21 14.29
C LYS A 74 -3.51 -15.16 13.95
N ASN A 75 -3.28 -16.46 14.11
CA ASN A 75 -4.30 -17.47 13.85
C ASN A 75 -5.55 -17.22 14.70
N GLY A 76 -6.73 -17.34 14.09
CA GLY A 76 -8.02 -17.14 14.75
C GLY A 76 -8.45 -15.67 14.91
N VAL A 77 -7.63 -14.70 14.50
CA VAL A 77 -8.02 -13.29 14.51
C VAL A 77 -8.97 -12.99 13.36
N LEU A 78 -10.06 -12.30 13.71
CA LEU A 78 -10.98 -11.63 12.78
C LEU A 78 -10.89 -10.13 13.08
N LEU A 79 -10.26 -9.37 12.17
CA LEU A 79 -10.15 -7.92 12.30
C LEU A 79 -11.45 -7.25 11.86
N GLN A 80 -11.95 -6.34 12.69
CA GLN A 80 -13.11 -5.51 12.37
C GLN A 80 -12.68 -4.05 12.48
N VAL A 81 -12.89 -3.26 11.42
CA VAL A 81 -12.31 -1.90 11.31
C VAL A 81 -12.87 -0.92 12.34
N GLY A 82 -14.08 -1.16 12.82
CA GLY A 82 -14.67 -0.42 13.91
C GLY A 82 -15.81 -1.20 14.55
N PHE A 83 -16.21 -0.79 15.77
CA PHE A 83 -17.31 -1.43 16.47
C PHE A 83 -18.59 -1.37 15.64
N GLY A 84 -19.14 -2.53 15.29
CA GLY A 84 -20.35 -2.64 14.46
C GLY A 84 -20.13 -2.52 12.95
N SER A 85 -18.89 -2.40 12.47
CA SER A 85 -18.60 -2.44 11.03
C SER A 85 -18.88 -3.83 10.45
N SER A 86 -19.48 -3.90 9.26
CA SER A 86 -19.61 -5.14 8.50
C SER A 86 -18.31 -5.54 7.80
N GLU A 87 -17.30 -4.66 7.78
CA GLU A 87 -16.00 -4.95 7.20
C GLU A 87 -15.17 -5.82 8.14
N MET A 88 -14.95 -7.07 7.71
CA MET A 88 -14.21 -8.07 8.46
C MET A 88 -13.06 -8.65 7.62
N TYR A 89 -11.89 -8.73 8.24
CA TYR A 89 -10.67 -9.21 7.61
C TYR A 89 -10.08 -10.41 8.35
N THR A 90 -9.66 -11.38 7.56
CA THR A 90 -8.87 -12.56 7.94
C THR A 90 -7.62 -12.58 7.06
N ASN A 91 -6.66 -13.48 7.33
CA ASN A 91 -5.53 -13.69 6.42
C ASN A 91 -5.96 -14.03 4.98
N ASN A 92 -7.19 -14.50 4.77
CA ASN A 92 -7.69 -14.80 3.43
C ASN A 92 -8.12 -13.56 2.63
N ASN A 93 -8.37 -12.40 3.24
CA ASN A 93 -8.84 -11.22 2.50
C ASN A 93 -8.19 -9.91 2.97
N LEU A 94 -7.20 -9.98 3.87
CA LEU A 94 -6.42 -8.83 4.30
C LEU A 94 -5.56 -8.30 3.14
N THR A 95 -5.54 -6.99 2.98
CA THR A 95 -4.63 -6.25 2.11
C THR A 95 -3.77 -5.31 2.96
N ASP A 96 -2.66 -4.83 2.39
CA ASP A 96 -1.79 -3.84 3.07
C ASP A 96 -2.58 -2.59 3.41
N GLU A 97 -3.42 -2.12 2.48
CA GLU A 97 -4.30 -0.98 2.71
C GLU A 97 -5.29 -1.21 3.86
N ALA A 98 -5.94 -2.37 3.92
CA ALA A 98 -6.88 -2.68 5.00
C ALA A 98 -6.18 -2.76 6.36
N ALA A 99 -4.99 -3.38 6.41
CA ALA A 99 -4.16 -3.46 7.61
C ALA A 99 -3.70 -2.08 8.08
N GLU A 100 -3.19 -1.26 7.17
CA GLU A 100 -2.70 0.09 7.47
C GLU A 100 -3.83 1.02 7.93
N ARG A 101 -5.00 0.95 7.29
CA ARG A 101 -6.20 1.69 7.70
C ARG A 101 -6.64 1.28 9.10
N TYR A 102 -6.69 -0.02 9.38
CA TYR A 102 -7.04 -0.52 10.71
C TYR A 102 -6.08 0.01 11.78
N LEU A 103 -4.76 -0.06 11.53
CA LEU A 103 -3.74 0.41 12.47
C LEU A 103 -3.73 1.94 12.60
N ALA A 104 -4.13 2.68 11.56
CA ALA A 104 -4.30 4.13 11.62
C ALA A 104 -5.43 4.54 12.57
N GLU A 105 -6.50 3.77 12.65
CA GLU A 105 -7.61 4.03 13.57
C GLU A 105 -7.37 3.38 14.95
N ASN A 106 -6.60 2.29 15.00
CA ASN A 106 -6.40 1.46 16.18
C ASN A 106 -4.91 1.10 16.38
N PRO A 107 -4.02 2.04 16.78
CA PRO A 107 -2.58 1.77 16.88
C PRO A 107 -2.22 0.60 17.83
N LYS A 108 -2.97 0.46 18.92
CA LYS A 108 -2.79 -0.66 19.88
C LYS A 108 -3.19 -2.02 19.30
N GLY A 109 -3.91 -2.05 18.18
CA GLY A 109 -4.33 -3.24 17.47
C GLY A 109 -3.18 -4.00 16.78
N ILE A 110 -1.96 -3.44 16.77
CA ILE A 110 -0.75 -4.13 16.28
C ILE A 110 -0.54 -5.50 16.93
N VAL A 111 -1.02 -5.69 18.16
CA VAL A 111 -0.96 -6.97 18.89
C VAL A 111 -1.68 -8.12 18.20
N PHE A 112 -2.59 -7.85 17.26
CA PHE A 112 -3.33 -8.85 16.50
C PHE A 112 -2.54 -9.38 15.28
N PHE A 113 -1.47 -8.68 14.91
CA PHE A 113 -0.62 -9.06 13.79
C PHE A 113 0.47 -10.03 14.25
N ALA A 114 0.69 -11.08 13.46
CA ALA A 114 1.80 -12.01 13.60
C ALA A 114 3.06 -11.47 12.92
N SER A 115 2.91 -10.73 11.82
CA SER A 115 4.02 -10.06 11.12
C SER A 115 3.56 -8.78 10.43
N THR A 116 4.47 -7.82 10.33
CA THR A 116 4.31 -6.55 9.61
C THR A 116 5.57 -6.26 8.78
N PRO A 117 5.47 -5.44 7.72
CA PRO A 117 6.67 -4.95 7.03
C PRO A 117 7.48 -4.03 7.94
N SER A 118 8.79 -3.92 7.72
CA SER A 118 9.69 -3.14 8.59
C SER A 118 9.37 -1.64 8.62
N ASP A 119 8.74 -1.11 7.57
CA ASP A 119 8.35 0.29 7.42
C ASP A 119 6.86 0.56 7.73
N TRP A 120 6.17 -0.37 8.40
CA TRP A 120 4.73 -0.29 8.64
C TRP A 120 4.29 0.99 9.37
N GLU A 121 5.06 1.49 10.34
CA GLU A 121 4.73 2.72 11.08
C GLU A 121 4.65 3.92 10.14
N LYS A 122 5.63 4.06 9.22
CA LYS A 122 5.64 5.12 8.20
C LYS A 122 4.48 4.97 7.22
N ARG A 123 4.12 3.73 6.88
CA ARG A 123 2.95 3.44 6.02
C ARG A 123 1.66 3.90 6.69
N VAL A 124 1.46 3.56 7.96
CA VAL A 124 0.30 3.96 8.76
C VAL A 124 0.25 5.47 8.96
N GLU A 125 1.37 6.13 9.24
CA GLU A 125 1.45 7.58 9.38
C GLU A 125 0.98 8.29 8.09
N ARG A 126 1.41 7.81 6.91
CA ARG A 126 0.91 8.30 5.62
C ARG A 126 -0.60 8.10 5.43
N ARG A 127 -1.23 7.12 6.09
CA ARG A 127 -2.68 6.91 6.05
C ARG A 127 -3.43 7.84 7.00
N MET A 128 -2.88 8.10 8.18
CA MET A 128 -3.45 9.09 9.12
C MET A 128 -3.38 10.52 8.54
N SER A 129 -2.31 10.81 7.80
CA SER A 129 -2.08 12.08 7.11
C SER A 129 -1.85 11.83 5.63
N PRO A 130 -2.92 11.55 4.84
CA PRO A 130 -2.77 11.40 3.40
C PRO A 130 -2.10 12.67 2.87
N ALA A 131 -1.01 12.50 2.11
CA ALA A 131 -0.34 13.61 1.45
C ALA A 131 -1.41 14.37 0.65
N LEU A 132 -1.69 15.60 1.09
CA LEU A 132 -2.63 16.43 0.36
C LEU A 132 -2.02 16.66 -1.02
N PRO A 133 -2.77 16.46 -2.12
CA PRO A 133 -2.25 16.74 -3.44
C PRO A 133 -1.70 18.16 -3.44
N LEU A 134 -0.41 18.26 -3.76
CA LEU A 134 0.29 19.53 -3.83
C LEU A 134 0.06 20.13 -5.21
N ASP A 135 -0.36 21.38 -5.22
CA ASP A 135 -0.53 22.20 -6.39
C ASP A 135 0.81 22.86 -6.72
N GLU A 136 1.40 22.47 -7.86
CA GLU A 136 2.73 22.92 -8.27
C GLU A 136 2.82 24.45 -8.40
N THR A 137 1.74 25.10 -8.84
CA THR A 137 1.66 26.56 -8.95
C THR A 137 1.75 27.21 -7.58
N LEU A 138 0.97 26.76 -6.61
CA LEU A 138 1.04 27.26 -5.24
C LEU A 138 2.40 26.96 -4.58
N VAL A 139 2.98 25.77 -4.77
CA VAL A 139 4.32 25.46 -4.27
C VAL A 139 5.37 26.41 -4.86
N SER A 140 5.32 26.67 -6.17
CA SER A 140 6.23 27.61 -6.85
C SER A 140 6.12 29.03 -6.30
N GLU A 141 4.90 29.51 -6.06
CA GLU A 141 4.67 30.84 -5.46
C GLU A 141 5.17 30.93 -4.02
N LEU A 142 4.98 29.86 -3.22
CA LEU A 142 5.47 29.80 -1.85
C LEU A 142 7.01 29.74 -1.79
N VAL A 143 7.66 29.00 -2.69
CA VAL A 143 9.14 28.98 -2.79
C VAL A 143 9.66 30.40 -3.04
N LYS A 144 9.05 31.15 -3.97
CA LYS A 144 9.42 32.56 -4.22
C LYS A 144 9.20 33.44 -2.99
N ALA A 145 8.14 33.18 -2.22
CA ALA A 145 7.87 33.92 -0.98
C ALA A 145 8.94 33.64 0.09
N PHE A 146 9.47 32.43 0.15
CA PHE A 146 10.57 32.04 1.05
C PHE A 146 11.95 32.52 0.59
N GLU A 147 12.14 32.83 -0.69
CA GLU A 147 13.38 33.45 -1.21
C GLU A 147 13.51 34.94 -0.82
N VAL A 148 12.47 35.56 -0.24
CA VAL A 148 12.52 36.92 0.30
C VAL A 148 13.29 36.93 1.63
N GLU A 149 14.25 37.85 1.76
CA GLU A 149 15.07 37.98 2.96
C GLU A 149 14.22 38.22 4.22
N GLY A 150 14.44 37.41 5.25
CA GLY A 150 13.68 37.48 6.51
C GLY A 150 12.29 36.81 6.48
N ALA A 151 11.92 36.13 5.40
CA ALA A 151 10.68 35.37 5.34
C ALA A 151 10.65 34.25 6.40
N THR A 152 9.58 34.22 7.19
CA THR A 152 9.30 33.14 8.14
C THR A 152 8.06 32.36 7.69
N SER A 153 7.93 31.11 8.15
CA SER A 153 6.76 30.29 7.85
C SER A 153 5.44 30.93 8.32
N GLU A 154 5.46 31.69 9.42
CA GLU A 154 4.30 32.45 9.90
C GLU A 154 3.93 33.60 8.96
N PHE A 155 4.92 34.35 8.49
CA PHE A 155 4.70 35.45 7.53
C PHE A 155 4.13 34.93 6.21
N VAL A 156 4.73 33.88 5.66
CA VAL A 156 4.27 33.25 4.42
C VAL A 156 2.86 32.68 4.60
N ARG A 157 2.56 32.04 5.74
CA ARG A 157 1.21 31.56 6.05
C ARG A 157 0.20 32.70 6.07
N ASP A 158 0.51 33.83 6.70
CA ASP A 158 -0.42 34.96 6.78
C ASP A 158 -0.66 35.60 5.41
N ALA A 159 0.38 35.73 4.58
CA ALA A 159 0.28 36.28 3.22
C ALA A 159 -0.61 35.41 2.31
N PHE A 160 -0.55 34.09 2.45
CA PHE A 160 -1.30 33.15 1.60
C PHE A 160 -2.62 32.68 2.23
N LYS A 161 -3.02 33.19 3.41
CA LYS A 161 -4.23 32.75 4.13
C LYS A 161 -5.54 32.96 3.36
N THR A 162 -5.55 33.82 2.34
CA THR A 162 -6.70 34.11 1.47
C THR A 162 -6.54 33.56 0.05
N TYR A 163 -5.45 32.83 -0.23
CA TYR A 163 -5.14 32.30 -1.55
C TYR A 163 -6.25 31.40 -2.08
N LYS A 164 -6.48 31.45 -3.40
CA LYS A 164 -7.52 30.69 -4.08
C LYS A 164 -6.94 29.84 -5.20
N LEU A 165 -7.21 28.55 -5.16
CA LEU A 165 -6.98 27.62 -6.27
C LEU A 165 -8.32 27.33 -6.95
N ASN A 166 -8.38 27.47 -8.28
CA ASN A 166 -9.60 27.27 -9.06
C ASN A 166 -10.82 28.02 -8.51
N GLY A 167 -10.61 29.27 -8.06
CA GLY A 167 -11.65 30.13 -7.50
C GLY A 167 -12.10 29.79 -6.07
N LYS A 168 -11.61 28.70 -5.46
CA LYS A 168 -11.92 28.30 -4.09
C LYS A 168 -10.76 28.62 -3.14
N LYS A 169 -11.08 29.14 -1.95
CA LYS A 169 -10.09 29.43 -0.91
C LYS A 169 -9.40 28.13 -0.47
N VAL A 170 -8.08 28.15 -0.40
CA VAL A 170 -7.28 27.04 0.11
C VAL A 170 -7.50 26.90 1.62
N THR A 171 -7.67 25.67 2.10
CA THR A 171 -7.86 25.41 3.55
C THR A 171 -6.53 25.54 4.28
N ALA A 172 -6.55 25.85 5.58
CA ALA A 172 -5.33 25.96 6.39
C ALA A 172 -4.46 24.69 6.33
N LYS A 173 -5.09 23.51 6.42
CA LYS A 173 -4.40 22.21 6.33
C LYS A 173 -3.70 22.02 4.98
N VAL A 174 -4.34 22.43 3.88
CA VAL A 174 -3.75 22.37 2.54
C VAL A 174 -2.61 23.37 2.42
N LEU A 175 -2.81 24.61 2.86
CA LEU A 175 -1.78 25.63 2.83
C LEU A 175 -0.53 25.22 3.63
N ASP A 176 -0.71 24.65 4.83
CA ASP A 176 0.39 24.16 5.67
C ASP A 176 1.20 23.04 5.00
N ALA A 177 0.54 22.14 4.27
CA ALA A 177 1.22 21.10 3.51
C ALA A 177 2.08 21.67 2.38
N HIS A 178 1.58 22.69 1.66
CA HIS A 178 2.33 23.34 0.58
C HIS A 178 3.49 24.18 1.11
N ILE A 179 3.30 24.85 2.25
CA ILE A 179 4.36 25.59 2.94
C ILE A 179 5.49 24.64 3.36
N LYS A 180 5.16 23.47 3.91
CA LYS A 180 6.15 22.47 4.30
C LYS A 180 6.97 21.96 3.11
N GLU A 181 6.31 21.69 1.98
CA GLU A 181 7.00 21.30 0.75
C GLU A 181 7.91 22.41 0.24
N ALA A 182 7.40 23.65 0.14
CA ALA A 182 8.15 24.79 -0.35
C ALA A 182 9.42 25.03 0.50
N GLN A 183 9.32 24.90 1.82
CA GLN A 183 10.47 25.01 2.71
C GLN A 183 11.51 23.91 2.42
N SER A 184 11.07 22.66 2.26
CA SER A 184 11.98 21.54 1.91
C SER A 184 12.72 21.78 0.59
N VAL A 185 12.06 22.42 -0.39
CA VAL A 185 12.69 22.80 -1.67
C VAL A 185 13.74 23.89 -1.47
N VAL A 186 13.44 24.92 -0.68
CA VAL A 186 14.37 26.03 -0.38
C VAL A 186 15.60 25.52 0.38
N ASP A 187 15.39 24.70 1.42
CA ASP A 187 16.46 24.11 2.22
C ASP A 187 17.37 23.24 1.35
N SER A 188 16.80 22.50 0.40
CA SER A 188 17.57 21.69 -0.56
C SER A 188 18.40 22.55 -1.52
N LYS A 189 17.86 23.67 -2.03
CA LYS A 189 18.62 24.60 -2.90
C LYS A 189 19.80 25.23 -2.17
N GLN A 190 19.58 25.75 -0.95
CA GLN A 190 20.63 26.37 -0.14
C GLN A 190 21.75 25.38 0.21
N THR A 191 21.39 24.12 0.45
CA THR A 191 22.38 23.05 0.70
C THR A 191 23.26 22.78 -0.54
N ILE A 192 22.69 22.84 -1.75
CA ILE A 192 23.44 22.65 -3.00
C ILE A 192 24.38 23.84 -3.27
N GLU A 193 23.88 25.07 -3.13
CA GLU A 193 24.68 26.29 -3.34
C GLU A 193 25.86 26.38 -2.35
N ALA A 194 25.67 25.96 -1.09
CA ALA A 194 26.72 25.91 -0.08
C ALA A 194 27.81 24.86 -0.38
N VAL A 195 27.48 23.79 -1.11
CA VAL A 195 28.45 22.75 -1.50
C VAL A 195 29.25 23.18 -2.75
N GLU A 196 28.66 23.96 -3.64
CA GLU A 196 29.34 24.49 -4.84
C GLU A 196 30.29 25.66 -4.55
N THR A 197 30.04 26.46 -3.52
CA THR A 197 30.92 27.58 -3.12
C THR A 197 32.18 27.16 -2.35
N VAL A 198 32.31 25.87 -1.99
CA VAL A 198 33.46 25.31 -1.24
C VAL A 198 34.44 24.56 -2.15
N LYS A 199 34.17 24.48 -3.46
CA LYS A 199 35.09 23.93 -4.48
C LYS A 199 35.80 25.03 -5.26
#